data_AF-A0A3B0VXK3-F1
#
_entry.id   AF-A0A3B0VXK3-F1
#
_cell.length_a   1.000
_cell.length_b   1.000
_cell.length_c   1.000
_cell.angle_alpha   90.00
_cell.angle_beta   90.00
_cell.angle_gamma   90.00
#
_symmetry.space_group_name_H-M   'P 1'
#
loop_
_entity.id
_entity.type
_entity.pdbx_description
1 polymer ?
#
loop_
_entity_poly.entity_id
_entity_poly.type
_entity_poly.pdbx_seq_one_letter_code
_entity_poly.pdbx_strand_id
1 'polypeptide(L)' 'ENMIAALRRLQTMTPGELPDQMAALGISSGKSKIGQLFTSHPPLEDRIAALEATPQSELKVA' A
#
# COMPACT_ATOMS: atom_id res chain seq x y z
N GLU A 1 -10.18 13.72 5.88
CA GLU A 1 -11.12 13.01 4.96
C GLU A 1 -10.49 12.64 3.61
N ASN A 2 -9.73 13.52 2.95
CA ASN A 2 -9.20 13.28 1.59
C ASN A 2 -8.28 12.05 1.43
N MET A 3 -7.41 11.75 2.41
CA MET A 3 -6.43 10.65 2.28
C MET A 3 -7.08 9.27 2.34
N ILE A 4 -8.03 9.04 3.25
CA ILE A 4 -8.75 7.75 3.36
C ILE A 4 -9.53 7.49 2.07
N ALA A 5 -10.23 8.50 1.55
CA ALA A 5 -10.96 8.38 0.28
C ALA A 5 -10.03 8.08 -0.91
N ALA A 6 -8.86 8.73 -0.96
CA ALA A 6 -7.85 8.46 -2.00
C ALA A 6 -7.29 7.03 -1.91
N LEU A 7 -7.03 6.52 -0.70
CA LEU A 7 -6.54 5.15 -0.50
C LEU A 7 -7.61 4.11 -0.88
N ARG A 8 -8.88 4.34 -0.52
CA ARG A 8 -9.99 3.48 -0.94
C ARG A 8 -10.18 3.47 -2.46
N ARG A 9 -10.00 4.63 -3.12
CA ARG A 9 -9.97 4.70 -4.59
C ARG A 9 -8.84 3.85 -5.16
N LEU A 10 -7.64 3.91 -4.56
CA LEU A 10 -6.49 3.15 -5.02
C LEU A 10 -6.66 1.63 -4.84
N GLN A 11 -7.36 1.17 -3.80
CA GLN A 11 -7.71 -0.26 -3.64
C GLN A 11 -8.54 -0.83 -4.80
N THR A 12 -9.34 0.02 -5.46
CA THR A 12 -10.13 -0.40 -6.64
C THR A 12 -9.30 -0.49 -7.92
N MET A 13 -8.06 0.01 -7.91
CA MET A 13 -7.16 -0.06 -9.05
C MET A 13 -6.41 -1.38 -9.06
N THR A 14 -6.43 -2.05 -10.22
CA THR A 14 -5.63 -3.27 -10.42
C THR A 14 -4.18 -2.85 -10.70
N PRO A 15 -3.19 -3.36 -9.94
CA PRO A 15 -1.79 -3.16 -10.27
C PRO A 15 -1.50 -3.71 -11.67
N GLY A 16 -0.76 -2.95 -12.47
CA GLY A 16 -0.32 -3.42 -13.79
C GLY A 16 0.51 -4.69 -13.69
N GLU A 17 0.47 -5.50 -14.75
CA GLU A 17 1.28 -6.72 -14.81
C GLU A 17 2.77 -6.38 -14.86
N LEU A 18 3.56 -7.14 -14.09
CA LEU A 18 5.00 -6.98 -14.09
C LEU A 18 5.58 -7.66 -15.35
N PRO A 19 6.46 -7.00 -16.13
CA PRO A 19 7.11 -7.64 -17.27
C PRO A 19 7.90 -8.89 -16.85
N ASP A 20 7.82 -9.96 -17.64
CA ASP A 20 8.45 -11.25 -17.34
C ASP A 20 9.96 -11.17 -17.09
N GLN A 21 10.64 -10.26 -17.80
CA GLN A 21 12.07 -10.03 -17.61
C GLN A 21 12.39 -9.54 -16.18
N MET A 22 11.52 -8.72 -15.59
CA MET A 22 11.69 -8.25 -14.21
C MET A 22 11.41 -9.37 -13.20
N ALA A 23 10.42 -10.23 -13.49
CA ALA A 23 10.14 -11.40 -12.66
C ALA A 23 11.31 -12.40 -12.64
N ALA A 24 12.00 -12.59 -13.77
CA ALA A 24 13.21 -13.43 -13.87
C ALA A 24 14.38 -12.91 -13.01
N LEU A 25 14.44 -11.59 -12.76
CA LEU A 25 15.39 -10.97 -11.84
C LEU A 25 14.98 -11.13 -10.35
N GLY A 26 13.93 -11.90 -10.05
CA GLY A 26 13.42 -12.11 -8.69
C GLY A 26 12.59 -10.93 -8.15
N ILE A 27 12.24 -9.96 -9.00
CA ILE A 27 11.37 -8.84 -8.62
C ILE A 27 9.93 -9.36 -8.69
N SER A 28 9.24 -9.42 -7.56
CA SER A 28 7.84 -9.89 -7.49
C SER A 28 6.95 -8.86 -6.82
N SER A 29 5.78 -8.58 -7.41
CA SER A 29 4.74 -7.76 -6.78
C SER A 29 3.90 -8.65 -5.84
N GLY A 30 4.32 -8.75 -4.59
CA GLY A 30 3.41 -8.95 -3.46
C GLY A 30 2.86 -10.35 -3.16
N LYS A 31 3.51 -11.45 -3.58
CA LYS A 31 3.00 -12.82 -3.31
C LYS A 31 3.83 -13.69 -2.36
N SER A 32 4.98 -13.21 -1.89
CA SER A 32 5.85 -13.97 -0.98
C SER A 32 5.66 -13.51 0.46
N LYS A 33 5.32 -14.43 1.39
CA LYS A 33 5.19 -14.13 2.84
C LYS A 33 6.45 -13.50 3.44
N ILE A 34 7.62 -13.87 2.92
CA ILE A 34 8.91 -13.26 3.30
C ILE A 34 9.04 -11.83 2.74
N GLY A 35 8.50 -11.57 1.55
CA GLY A 35 8.55 -10.26 0.89
C GLY A 35 7.78 -9.17 1.63
N GLN A 36 6.76 -9.53 2.41
CA GLN A 36 6.02 -8.58 3.26
C GLN A 36 6.92 -7.88 4.29
N LEU A 37 7.94 -8.56 4.82
CA LEU A 37 8.90 -7.95 5.76
C LEU A 37 9.86 -6.98 5.06
N PHE A 38 10.08 -7.15 3.76
CA PHE A 38 10.97 -6.31 2.95
C PHE A 38 10.23 -5.23 2.17
N THR A 39 8.92 -5.09 2.35
CA THR A 39 8.14 -4.06 1.66
C THR A 39 8.31 -2.73 2.38
N SER A 40 8.74 -1.68 1.69
CA SER A 40 8.98 -0.36 2.32
C SER A 40 7.71 0.31 2.87
N HIS A 41 6.53 -0.21 2.56
CA HIS A 41 5.25 0.33 3.02
C HIS A 41 4.27 -0.80 3.36
N PRO A 42 3.49 -0.67 4.45
CA PRO A 42 2.42 -1.59 4.77
C PRO A 42 1.32 -1.54 3.70
N PRO A 43 0.51 -2.62 3.56
CA PRO A 43 -0.57 -2.69 2.59
C PRO A 43 -1.62 -1.59 2.83
N LEU A 44 -2.43 -1.31 1.80
CA LEU A 44 -3.36 -0.17 1.82
C LEU A 44 -4.41 -0.30 2.93
N GLU A 45 -4.83 -1.53 3.24
CA GLU A 45 -5.79 -1.85 4.29
C GLU A 45 -5.28 -1.41 5.66
N ASP A 46 -4.04 -1.78 5.99
CA ASP A 46 -3.40 -1.42 7.25
C ASP A 46 -3.21 0.11 7.35
N ARG A 47 -2.90 0.76 6.23
CA ARG A 47 -2.79 2.22 6.17
C ARG A 47 -4.14 2.90 6.43
N ILE A 48 -5.22 2.41 5.84
CA ILE A 48 -6.57 2.95 6.07
C ILE A 48 -6.97 2.76 7.53
N ALA A 49 -6.76 1.57 8.10
CA ALA A 49 -7.08 1.28 9.49
C ALA A 49 -6.32 2.20 10.46
N ALA A 50 -5.02 2.41 10.22
CA ALA A 50 -4.22 3.34 11.02
C ALA A 50 -4.75 4.78 10.92
N LEU A 51 -5.14 5.24 9.73
CA LEU A 51 -5.69 6.58 9.52
C LEU A 51 -7.09 6.77 10.13
N GLU A 52 -7.92 5.73 10.12
CA GLU A 52 -9.24 5.74 10.75
C GLU A 52 -9.15 5.77 12.28
N ALA A 53 -8.13 5.13 12.84
CA ALA A 53 -7.84 5.16 14.27
C ALA A 53 -7.18 6.48 14.74
N THR A 54 -6.65 7.29 13.82
CA THR A 54 -5.92 8.52 14.15
C THR A 54 -6.83 9.74 14.05
N PRO A 55 -6.97 10.56 15.12
CA PRO A 55 -7.77 11.79 15.08
C PRO A 55 -7.21 12.81 14.08
N GLN A 56 -8.06 13.43 13.25
CA GLN A 56 -7.63 14.36 12.18
C GLN A 56 -6.81 15.58 12.66
N SER A 57 -6.92 15.94 13.94
CA SER A 57 -6.11 16.98 14.57
C SER A 57 -4.62 16.62 14.67
N GLU A 58 -4.29 15.33 14.75
CA GLU A 58 -2.92 14.83 14.85
C GLU A 58 -2.27 14.59 13.47
N LEU A 59 -3.08 14.50 12.41
CA LEU A 59 -2.59 14.35 11.03
C LEU A 59 -2.14 15.66 10.38
N LYS A 60 -2.55 16.81 10.94
CA LYS A 60 -2.07 18.13 10.52
C LYS A 60 -0.75 18.45 11.24
N VAL A 61 0.30 17.71 10.91
CA VAL A 61 1.66 18.12 11.28
C VAL A 61 2.16 19.06 10.18
N ALA A 62 2.14 20.36 10.50
CA ALA A 62 2.64 21.52 9.76
C ALA A 62 1.94 21.85 8.42
#